data_AF-A0A6B3P5L4-F1
#
_entry.id   AF-A0A6B3P5L4-F1
#
_cell.length_a   1.000
_cell.length_b   1.000
_cell.length_c   1.000
_cell.angle_alpha   90.00
_cell.angle_beta   90.00
_cell.angle_gamma   90.00
#
_symmetry.space_group_name_H-M   'P 1'
#
loop_
_entity.id
_entity.type
_entity.pdbx_description
1 polymer ?
#
loop_
_entity_poly.entity_id
_entity_poly.type
_entity_poly.pdbx_seq_one_letter_code
_entity_poly.pdbx_strand_id
1 'polypeptide(L)'
;MTALDRELYPIQCLELGSLDNSAGIEIIKEYKLQDRENWLNLNNMYIGNPLYLQYICTLIKDIFQDLVSQLIAEGNLIITEEMKLLFDTSYQRMSDVEKQIVLTISKCDENVSIEDLKKSCSLSSIDIVNGLQSLKRRYLLHQIKTNNSLFSLPSLFKEYIKNFQMQN
;
A
#
# COMPACT_ATOMS: atom_id res chain seq x y z
N MET A 1 -11.17 -4.13 -22.14
CA MET A 1 -12.30 -3.41 -22.75
C MET A 1 -12.11 -1.93 -22.54
N THR A 2 -11.62 -1.22 -23.56
CA THR A 2 -11.67 0.24 -23.63
C THR A 2 -12.99 0.60 -24.28
N ALA A 3 -13.93 1.13 -23.51
CA ALA A 3 -15.18 1.68 -24.04
C ALA A 3 -14.86 2.99 -24.79
N LEU A 4 -15.54 3.20 -25.93
CA LEU A 4 -15.40 4.38 -26.79
C LEU A 4 -15.82 5.69 -26.09
N ASP A 5 -16.64 5.59 -25.04
CA ASP A 5 -16.94 6.69 -24.13
C ASP A 5 -17.19 6.13 -22.72
N ARG A 6 -16.42 6.60 -21.74
CA ARG A 6 -16.45 6.07 -20.36
C ARG A 6 -17.64 6.62 -19.59
N GLU A 7 -18.15 7.79 -19.97
CA GLU A 7 -19.27 8.47 -19.30
C GLU A 7 -20.63 7.92 -19.75
N LEU A 8 -20.73 7.46 -21.00
CA LEU A 8 -21.94 6.89 -21.59
C LEU A 8 -22.02 5.36 -21.45
N TYR A 9 -21.02 4.73 -20.84
CA TYR A 9 -21.00 3.28 -20.69
C TYR A 9 -22.05 2.85 -19.65
N PRO A 10 -22.89 1.84 -19.95
CA PRO A 10 -23.95 1.41 -19.03
C PRO A 10 -23.41 0.81 -17.73
N ILE A 11 -22.13 0.41 -17.71
CA ILE A 11 -21.44 -0.11 -16.53
C ILE A 11 -20.50 0.96 -16.01
N GLN A 12 -20.77 1.45 -14.80
CA GLN A 12 -19.92 2.39 -14.09
C GLN A 12 -19.15 1.67 -12.98
N CYS A 13 -17.91 2.10 -12.74
CA CYS A 13 -17.08 1.60 -11.64
C CYS A 13 -16.78 2.76 -10.68
N LEU A 14 -16.90 2.51 -9.38
CA LEU A 14 -16.46 3.42 -8.34
C LEU A 14 -15.09 2.97 -7.81
N GLU A 15 -14.09 3.82 -7.93
CA GLU A 15 -12.81 3.60 -7.25
C GLU A 15 -12.97 3.89 -5.76
N LEU A 16 -12.71 2.89 -4.93
CA LEU A 16 -12.83 3.02 -3.49
C LEU A 16 -11.52 3.58 -2.91
N GLY A 17 -11.65 4.65 -2.13
CA GLY A 17 -10.56 5.17 -1.31
C GLY A 17 -10.48 4.48 0.06
N SER A 18 -9.49 4.89 0.84
CA SER A 18 -9.41 4.58 2.27
C SER A 18 -10.61 5.14 3.03
N LEU A 19 -10.91 4.54 4.18
CA LEU A 19 -11.85 5.14 5.12
C LEU A 19 -11.31 6.46 5.66
N ASP A 20 -12.24 7.36 5.98
CA ASP A 20 -11.90 8.52 6.79
C ASP A 20 -11.53 8.11 8.23
N ASN A 21 -10.94 9.05 8.96
CA ASN A 21 -10.46 8.80 10.31
C ASN A 21 -11.58 8.37 11.26
N SER A 22 -12.79 8.91 11.11
CA SER A 22 -13.91 8.54 11.99
C SER A 22 -14.36 7.11 11.76
N ALA A 23 -14.53 6.69 10.51
CA ALA A 23 -14.95 5.34 10.17
C ALA A 23 -13.88 4.30 10.53
N GLY A 24 -12.60 4.61 10.32
CA GLY A 24 -11.50 3.74 10.75
C GLY A 24 -11.40 3.59 12.27
N ILE A 25 -11.62 4.67 13.02
CA ILE A 25 -11.68 4.64 14.48
C ILE A 25 -12.85 3.77 14.99
N GLU A 26 -14.00 3.80 14.34
CA GLU A 26 -15.13 2.93 14.71
C GLU A 26 -14.78 1.44 14.52
N ILE A 27 -13.99 1.07 13.50
CA ILE A 27 -13.47 -0.32 13.39
C ILE A 27 -12.61 -0.67 14.59
N ILE A 28 -11.65 0.17 14.96
CA ILE A 28 -10.73 -0.08 16.09
C ILE A 28 -11.52 -0.26 17.40
N LYS A 29 -12.56 0.55 17.58
CA LYS A 29 -13.43 0.53 18.77
C LYS A 29 -14.14 -0.79 18.97
N GLU A 30 -14.57 -1.47 17.90
CA GLU A 30 -15.22 -2.79 18.00
C GLU A 30 -14.31 -3.86 18.63
N TYR A 31 -12.99 -3.71 18.50
CA TYR A 31 -12.00 -4.62 19.10
C TYR A 31 -11.75 -4.36 20.59
N LYS A 32 -12.32 -3.28 21.14
CA LYS A 32 -12.22 -2.89 22.56
C LYS A 32 -10.76 -2.71 23.04
N LEU A 33 -9.91 -2.17 22.17
CA LEU A 33 -8.52 -1.88 22.50
C LEU A 33 -8.42 -0.75 23.54
N GLN A 34 -7.27 -0.66 24.20
CA GLN A 34 -6.93 0.44 25.12
C GLN A 34 -6.24 1.59 24.37
N ASP A 35 -5.74 2.59 25.10
CA ASP A 35 -4.93 3.70 24.56
C ASP A 35 -5.64 4.48 23.44
N ARG A 36 -6.84 4.98 23.73
CA ARG A 36 -7.70 5.68 22.76
C ARG A 36 -7.02 6.87 22.09
N GLU A 37 -6.13 7.54 22.80
CA GLU A 37 -5.30 8.63 22.27
C GLU A 37 -4.41 8.20 21.10
N ASN A 38 -4.09 6.91 21.00
CA ASN A 38 -3.27 6.34 19.93
C ASN A 38 -4.07 5.80 18.75
N TRP A 39 -5.40 5.74 18.82
CA TRP A 39 -6.22 5.12 17.77
C TRP A 39 -6.15 5.84 16.43
N LEU A 40 -6.08 7.18 16.45
CA LEU A 40 -5.90 7.95 15.22
C LEU A 40 -4.54 7.65 14.57
N ASN A 41 -3.48 7.49 15.38
CA ASN A 41 -2.17 7.12 14.88
C ASN A 41 -2.22 5.72 14.25
N LEU A 42 -2.82 4.74 14.96
CA LEU A 42 -3.02 3.39 14.43
C LEU A 42 -3.80 3.41 13.11
N ASN A 43 -4.89 4.18 13.03
CA ASN A 43 -5.65 4.34 11.79
C ASN A 43 -4.78 4.84 10.63
N ASN A 44 -3.97 5.86 10.88
CA ASN A 44 -3.13 6.48 9.86
C ASN A 44 -1.99 5.56 9.41
N MET A 45 -1.38 4.80 10.33
CA MET A 45 -0.35 3.80 10.01
C MET A 45 -0.87 2.76 9.01
N TYR A 46 -2.12 2.33 9.17
CA TYR A 46 -2.78 1.36 8.28
C TYR A 46 -3.68 2.00 7.22
N ILE A 47 -3.50 3.31 6.99
CA ILE A 47 -4.11 4.12 5.93
C ILE A 47 -5.63 3.98 5.87
N GLY A 48 -6.31 3.85 7.01
CA GLY A 48 -7.77 3.67 7.07
C GLY A 48 -8.28 2.48 6.24
N ASN A 49 -7.44 1.48 5.97
CA ASN A 49 -7.87 0.29 5.25
C ASN A 49 -8.58 -0.67 6.22
N PRO A 50 -9.87 -0.99 5.99
CA PRO A 50 -10.63 -1.82 6.91
C PRO A 50 -9.99 -3.17 7.20
N LEU A 51 -9.46 -3.83 6.16
CA LEU A 51 -8.88 -5.17 6.28
C LEU A 51 -7.57 -5.13 7.07
N TYR A 52 -6.73 -4.13 6.82
CA TYR A 52 -5.48 -3.99 7.57
C TYR A 52 -5.73 -3.63 9.03
N LEU A 53 -6.73 -2.80 9.31
CA LEU A 53 -7.16 -2.47 10.66
C LEU A 53 -7.67 -3.71 11.40
N GLN A 54 -8.42 -4.59 10.74
CA GLN A 54 -8.88 -5.85 11.36
C GLN A 54 -7.70 -6.74 11.76
N TYR A 55 -6.73 -6.95 10.85
CA TYR A 55 -5.55 -7.77 11.16
C TYR A 55 -4.73 -7.18 12.29
N ILE A 56 -4.46 -5.87 12.27
CA ILE A 56 -3.64 -5.28 13.31
C ILE A 56 -4.36 -5.22 14.66
N CYS A 57 -5.66 -4.94 14.68
CA CYS A 57 -6.41 -4.95 15.92
C CYS A 57 -6.42 -6.36 16.53
N THR A 58 -6.59 -7.40 15.70
CA THR A 58 -6.48 -8.80 16.14
C THR A 58 -5.11 -9.10 16.75
N LEU A 59 -4.03 -8.70 16.07
CA LEU A 59 -2.66 -8.84 16.60
C LEU A 59 -2.48 -8.15 17.96
N ILE A 60 -3.02 -6.93 18.12
CA ILE A 60 -2.94 -6.18 19.39
C ILE A 60 -3.65 -6.93 20.53
N LYS A 61 -4.81 -7.53 20.25
CA LYS A 61 -5.51 -8.35 21.26
C LYS A 61 -4.69 -9.57 21.64
N ASP A 62 -4.17 -10.28 20.64
CA ASP A 62 -3.54 -11.59 20.83
C ASP A 62 -2.17 -11.50 21.50
N ILE A 63 -1.38 -10.46 21.18
CA ILE A 63 0.03 -10.37 21.57
C ILE A 63 0.30 -9.22 22.55
N PHE A 64 -0.40 -8.09 22.40
CA PHE A 64 -0.10 -6.85 23.10
C PHE A 64 -1.09 -6.51 24.22
N GLN A 65 -1.89 -7.49 24.67
CA GLN A 65 -2.84 -7.35 25.78
C GLN A 65 -3.78 -6.15 25.61
N ASP A 66 -4.30 -5.97 24.40
CA ASP A 66 -5.18 -4.85 24.00
C ASP A 66 -4.52 -3.45 24.01
N LEU A 67 -3.23 -3.31 24.34
CA LEU A 67 -2.52 -2.01 24.43
C LEU A 67 -1.93 -1.59 23.08
N VAL A 68 -2.51 -0.56 22.47
CA VAL A 68 -2.04 -0.01 21.19
C VAL A 68 -0.64 0.61 21.34
N SER A 69 -0.34 1.18 22.52
CA SER A 69 0.96 1.78 22.82
C SER A 69 2.12 0.78 22.71
N GLN A 70 1.91 -0.50 23.07
CA GLN A 70 2.96 -1.52 22.95
C GLN A 70 3.30 -1.80 21.49
N LEU A 71 2.28 -1.89 20.62
CA LEU A 71 2.50 -2.05 19.19
C LEU A 71 3.26 -0.86 18.58
N ILE A 72 2.90 0.36 18.98
CA ILE A 72 3.58 1.57 18.50
C ILE A 72 5.05 1.62 18.99
N ALA A 73 5.33 1.10 20.19
CA ALA A 73 6.67 1.09 20.76
C ALA A 73 7.68 0.21 19.99
N GLU A 74 7.21 -0.73 19.16
CA GLU A 74 8.06 -1.51 18.24
C GLU A 74 8.77 -0.63 17.19
N GLY A 75 8.29 0.61 16.99
CA GLY A 75 8.97 1.63 16.19
C GLY A 75 8.96 1.41 14.67
N ASN A 76 8.37 0.31 14.20
CA ASN A 76 8.26 -0.03 12.79
C ASN A 76 6.82 -0.42 12.41
N LEU A 77 6.48 -0.28 11.12
CA LEU A 77 5.19 -0.71 10.60
C LEU A 77 5.14 -2.25 10.53
N ILE A 78 4.28 -2.86 11.33
CA ILE A 78 4.16 -4.31 11.40
C ILE A 78 3.31 -4.81 10.23
N ILE A 79 3.87 -5.73 9.45
CA ILE A 79 3.13 -6.48 8.42
C ILE A 79 2.83 -7.86 8.98
N THR A 80 1.56 -8.14 9.28
CA THR A 80 1.13 -9.45 9.80
C THR A 80 1.27 -10.55 8.76
N GLU A 81 1.23 -11.81 9.16
CA GLU A 81 1.30 -12.94 8.21
C GLU A 81 0.13 -12.91 7.22
N GLU A 82 -1.07 -12.52 7.65
CA GLU A 82 -2.24 -12.36 6.77
C GLU A 82 -2.01 -11.25 5.73
N MET A 83 -1.41 -10.13 6.13
CA MET A 83 -1.02 -9.07 5.18
C MET A 83 0.04 -9.56 4.20
N LYS A 84 1.05 -10.30 4.67
CA LYS A 84 2.09 -10.88 3.81
C LYS A 84 1.48 -11.80 2.75
N LEU A 85 0.57 -12.70 3.12
CA LEU A 85 -0.09 -13.60 2.17
C LEU A 85 -0.85 -12.85 1.06
N LEU A 86 -1.50 -11.73 1.39
CA LEU A 86 -2.18 -10.86 0.41
C LEU A 86 -1.18 -10.21 -0.55
N PHE A 87 -0.07 -9.69 0.00
CA PHE A 87 0.98 -9.07 -0.80
C PHE A 87 1.75 -10.08 -1.64
N ASP A 88 2.04 -11.27 -1.11
CA ASP A 88 2.67 -12.38 -1.83
C ASP A 88 1.86 -12.78 -3.05
N THR A 89 0.54 -12.93 -2.89
CA THR A 89 -0.36 -13.25 -4.00
C THR A 89 -0.28 -12.20 -5.11
N SER A 90 -0.18 -10.93 -4.74
CA SER A 90 -0.07 -9.81 -5.68
C SER A 90 1.31 -9.77 -6.34
N TYR A 91 2.37 -9.97 -5.56
CA TYR A 91 3.76 -9.91 -5.99
C TYR A 91 4.16 -11.09 -6.90
N GLN A 92 3.72 -12.31 -6.58
CA GLN A 92 3.99 -13.51 -7.39
C GLN A 92 3.43 -13.38 -8.81
N ARG A 93 2.31 -12.67 -8.98
CA ARG A 93 1.67 -12.41 -10.28
C ARG A 93 2.30 -11.26 -11.06
N MET A 94 3.24 -10.53 -10.48
CA MET A 94 3.94 -9.45 -11.17
C MET A 94 4.93 -10.00 -12.19
N SER A 95 5.03 -9.33 -13.33
CA SER A 95 6.12 -9.58 -14.27
C SER A 95 7.47 -9.12 -13.70
N ASP A 96 8.57 -9.60 -14.27
CA ASP A 96 9.91 -9.18 -13.81
C ASP A 96 10.14 -7.67 -13.97
N VAL A 97 9.57 -7.08 -15.03
CA VAL A 97 9.56 -5.62 -15.25
C VAL A 97 8.88 -4.91 -14.08
N GLU A 98 7.70 -5.38 -13.67
CA GLU A 98 6.94 -4.78 -12.58
C GLU A 98 7.65 -4.94 -11.24
N LYS A 99 8.22 -6.13 -10.98
CA LYS A 99 9.03 -6.40 -9.79
C LYS A 99 10.22 -5.45 -9.70
N GLN A 100 10.95 -5.25 -10.79
CA GLN A 100 12.07 -4.29 -10.82
C GLN A 100 11.60 -2.86 -10.55
N ILE A 101 10.47 -2.42 -11.12
CA ILE A 101 9.93 -1.08 -10.89
C ILE A 101 9.55 -0.89 -9.41
N VAL A 102 8.77 -1.80 -8.81
CA VAL A 102 8.36 -1.66 -7.40
C VAL A 102 9.54 -1.75 -6.45
N LEU A 103 10.55 -2.57 -6.77
CA LEU A 103 11.81 -2.65 -6.02
C LEU A 103 12.62 -1.37 -6.07
N THR A 104 12.67 -0.71 -7.23
CA THR A 104 13.34 0.59 -7.36
C THR A 104 12.60 1.66 -6.56
N ILE A 105 11.27 1.74 -6.69
CA ILE A 105 10.47 2.74 -5.96
C ILE A 105 10.52 2.50 -4.44
N SER A 106 10.57 1.24 -3.98
CA SER A 106 10.57 0.94 -2.54
C SER A 106 11.83 1.43 -1.82
N LYS A 107 12.96 1.53 -2.53
CA LYS A 107 14.25 1.99 -2.01
C LYS A 107 14.35 3.51 -1.88
N CYS A 108 13.47 4.26 -2.53
CA CYS A 108 13.44 5.72 -2.47
C CYS A 108 12.51 6.17 -1.35
N ASP A 109 12.94 7.09 -0.47
CA ASP A 109 12.04 7.67 0.54
C ASP A 109 11.08 8.69 -0.07
N GLU A 110 11.50 9.39 -1.12
CA GLU A 110 10.69 10.35 -1.88
C GLU A 110 9.94 9.72 -3.05
N ASN A 111 8.98 10.46 -3.61
CA ASN A 111 8.27 10.06 -4.82
C ASN A 111 9.21 10.07 -6.03
N VAL A 112 9.10 9.07 -6.90
CA VAL A 112 10.04 8.81 -8.00
C VAL A 112 9.43 9.26 -9.33
N SER A 113 10.19 9.95 -10.18
CA SER A 113 9.73 10.30 -11.54
C SER A 113 10.00 9.18 -12.56
N ILE A 114 9.36 9.24 -13.74
CA ILE A 114 9.71 8.33 -14.85
C ILE A 114 11.18 8.45 -15.25
N GLU A 115 11.75 9.66 -15.22
CA GLU A 115 13.15 9.87 -15.57
C GLU A 115 14.09 9.24 -14.55
N ASP A 116 13.73 9.24 -13.26
CA ASP A 116 14.51 8.56 -12.23
C ASP A 116 14.46 7.04 -12.41
N LEU A 117 13.30 6.50 -12.79
CA LEU A 117 13.16 5.07 -13.12
C LEU A 117 13.98 4.69 -14.34
N LYS A 118 14.02 5.53 -15.39
CA LYS A 118 14.85 5.28 -16.58
C LYS A 118 16.35 5.28 -16.27
N LYS A 119 16.78 6.06 -15.28
CA LYS A 119 18.18 6.10 -14.82
C LYS A 119 18.53 4.93 -13.90
N SER A 120 17.58 4.47 -13.09
CA SER A 120 17.83 3.51 -12.01
C SER A 120 17.53 2.06 -12.39
N CYS A 121 16.56 1.83 -13.30
CA CYS A 121 16.20 0.51 -13.76
C CYS A 121 16.98 0.13 -15.02
N SER A 122 17.46 -1.11 -15.11
CA SER A 122 18.00 -1.68 -16.35
C SER A 122 16.89 -2.16 -17.30
N LEU A 123 15.92 -1.27 -17.55
CA LEU A 123 14.73 -1.55 -18.36
C LEU A 123 14.62 -0.58 -19.53
N SER A 124 13.96 -1.00 -20.62
CA SER A 124 13.67 -0.09 -21.72
C SER A 124 12.63 0.96 -21.28
N SER A 125 12.61 2.11 -21.97
CA SER A 125 11.58 3.14 -21.70
C SER A 125 10.16 2.61 -21.93
N ILE A 126 9.97 1.69 -22.87
CA ILE A 126 8.67 1.06 -23.17
C ILE A 126 8.25 0.15 -22.01
N ASP A 127 9.18 -0.66 -21.49
CA ASP A 127 8.91 -1.55 -20.36
C ASP A 127 8.55 -0.78 -19.10
N ILE A 128 9.24 0.33 -18.82
CA ILE A 128 8.93 1.20 -17.68
C ILE A 128 7.51 1.75 -17.80
N VAL A 129 7.14 2.30 -18.97
CA VAL A 129 5.80 2.87 -19.17
C VAL A 129 4.70 1.80 -19.05
N ASN A 130 4.88 0.65 -19.69
CA ASN A 130 3.93 -0.45 -19.63
C ASN A 130 3.81 -1.04 -18.22
N GLY A 131 4.94 -1.19 -17.51
CA GLY A 131 4.98 -1.66 -16.13
C GLY A 131 4.26 -0.70 -15.19
N LEU A 132 4.51 0.60 -15.27
CA LEU A 132 3.80 1.62 -14.49
C LEU A 132 2.29 1.61 -14.78
N GLN A 133 1.89 1.50 -16.05
CA GLN A 133 0.48 1.40 -16.42
C GLN A 133 -0.19 0.16 -15.82
N SER A 134 0.51 -0.99 -15.87
CA SER A 134 0.02 -2.25 -15.32
C SER A 134 -0.11 -2.21 -13.79
N LEU A 135 0.87 -1.64 -13.09
CA LEU A 135 0.84 -1.45 -11.64
C LEU A 135 -0.28 -0.51 -11.22
N LYS A 136 -0.46 0.61 -11.94
CA LYS A 136 -1.55 1.57 -11.70
C LYS A 136 -2.92 0.93 -11.86
N ARG A 137 -3.13 0.09 -12.88
CA ARG A 137 -4.40 -0.63 -13.09
C ARG A 137 -4.75 -1.60 -11.98
N ARG A 138 -3.77 -2.02 -11.18
CA ARG A 138 -3.94 -2.91 -10.02
C ARG A 138 -3.95 -2.16 -8.69
N TYR A 139 -3.95 -0.82 -8.70
CA TYR A 139 -3.94 0.01 -7.49
C TYR A 139 -2.72 -0.20 -6.58
N LEU A 140 -1.60 -0.67 -7.15
CA LEU A 140 -0.33 -0.88 -6.43
C LEU A 140 0.63 0.31 -6.57
N LEU A 141 0.16 1.39 -7.16
CA LEU A 141 0.95 2.58 -7.50
C LEU A 141 0.08 3.83 -7.32
N HIS A 142 0.54 4.76 -6.51
CA HIS A 142 -0.01 6.10 -6.42
C HIS A 142 0.71 7.01 -7.41
N GLN A 143 -0.05 7.85 -8.11
CA GLN A 143 0.50 8.86 -9.01
C GLN A 143 0.08 10.24 -8.53
N ILE A 144 1.07 11.09 -8.27
CA ILE A 144 0.86 12.49 -7.93
C ILE A 144 1.14 13.30 -9.20
N LYS A 145 0.14 14.10 -9.60
CA LYS A 145 0.26 14.99 -10.76
C LYS A 145 0.77 16.35 -10.29
N THR A 146 2.03 16.66 -10.57
CA THR A 146 2.61 18.00 -10.41
C THR A 146 3.02 18.52 -11.80
N ASN A 147 4.15 19.24 -11.91
CA ASN A 147 4.78 19.57 -13.19
C ASN A 147 5.30 18.31 -13.90
N ASN A 148 5.65 17.26 -13.15
CA ASN A 148 6.02 15.94 -13.64
C ASN A 148 5.13 14.87 -12.99
N SER A 149 4.99 13.72 -13.63
CA SER A 149 4.35 12.56 -12.99
C SER A 149 5.30 11.94 -11.98
N LEU A 150 4.92 11.98 -10.70
CA LEU A 150 5.65 11.36 -9.61
C LEU A 150 4.88 10.13 -9.10
N PHE A 151 5.62 9.10 -8.70
CA PHE A 151 5.09 7.79 -8.35
C PHE A 151 5.56 7.35 -6.98
N SER A 152 4.66 6.71 -6.23
CA SER A 152 4.97 6.06 -4.96
C SER A 152 4.16 4.77 -4.80
N LEU A 153 4.62 3.91 -3.90
CA LEU A 153 3.90 2.71 -3.49
C LEU A 153 3.04 3.02 -2.25
N PRO A 154 1.89 2.34 -2.06
CA PRO A 154 1.18 2.33 -0.78
C PRO A 154 2.15 1.96 0.36
N SER A 155 2.10 2.63 1.51
CA SER A 155 3.13 2.49 2.57
C SER A 155 3.33 1.05 3.05
N LEU A 156 2.24 0.32 3.32
CA LEU A 156 2.30 -1.09 3.72
C LEU A 156 2.89 -1.99 2.62
N PHE A 157 2.54 -1.73 1.36
CA PHE A 157 3.10 -2.49 0.25
C PHE A 157 4.58 -2.16 0.05
N LYS A 158 4.98 -0.89 0.20
CA LYS A 158 6.37 -0.44 0.18
C LYS A 158 7.19 -1.18 1.24
N GLU A 159 6.67 -1.24 2.45
CA GLU A 159 7.30 -1.91 3.59
C GLU A 159 7.45 -3.42 3.34
N TYR A 160 6.39 -4.07 2.84
CA TYR A 160 6.45 -5.46 2.41
C TYR A 160 7.57 -5.70 1.37
N ILE A 161 7.69 -4.86 0.34
CA ILE A 161 8.72 -5.00 -0.69
C ILE A 161 10.13 -4.81 -0.11
N LYS A 162 10.32 -3.87 0.83
CA LYS A 162 11.59 -3.68 1.56
C LYS A 162 11.96 -4.94 2.35
N ASN A 163 11.00 -5.52 3.07
CA ASN A 163 11.22 -6.71 3.90
C ASN A 163 11.47 -7.98 3.07
N PHE A 164 10.82 -8.11 1.91
CA PHE A 164 11.04 -9.22 0.98
C PHE A 164 12.46 -9.25 0.40
N GLN A 165 13.10 -8.08 0.23
CA GLN A 165 14.50 -7.98 -0.21
C GLN A 165 15.50 -8.37 0.88
N MET A 166 15.16 -8.30 2.16
CA MET A 166 16.08 -8.68 3.24
C MET A 166 16.13 -10.20 3.47
N GLN A 167 15.22 -10.95 2.86
CA GLN A 167 15.11 -12.40 3.01
C GLN A 167 15.71 -13.19 1.82
N ASN A 168 16.13 -12.50 0.74
CA ASN A 168 16.73 -13.06 -0.47
C ASN A 168 18.09 -12.44 -0.75
#